data_AF-A0A6C0J949-F1
#
_entry.id   AF-A0A6C0J949-F1
#
_cell.length_a   1.000
_cell.length_b   1.000
_cell.length_c   1.000
_cell.angle_alpha   90.00
_cell.angle_beta   90.00
_cell.angle_gamma   90.00
#
_symmetry.space_group_name_H-M   'P 1'
#
loop_
_entity.id
_entity.type
_entity.pdbx_description
1 polymer ?
#
loop_
_entity_poly.entity_id
_entity_poly.type
_entity_poly.pdbx_seq_one_letter_code
_entity_poly.pdbx_strand_id
1 'polypeptide(L)'
;MFIYTMMNFPKYKNLIILLLGTIIMIGISVYIAFIVVNKKRLEKKEFELTFIQFINNNSKVSFKQILIGMSFGMIFGFIDNFGLWYGMEYLDPYLPGGNLTKAGFGNTYSDFIGSTMGTSISIVLNTLYPVEDAPIWVNSLGIIFGCLLGLYIPRYLSGRS
;
A
#
# COMPACT_ATOMS: atom_id res chain seq x y z
N MET A 1 12.23 -15.78 -27.29
CA MET A 1 11.83 -15.11 -26.04
C MET A 1 11.68 -16.11 -24.88
N PHE A 2 10.86 -17.17 -25.02
CA PHE A 2 10.65 -18.20 -23.98
C PHE A 2 11.94 -18.93 -23.52
N ILE A 3 12.83 -19.24 -24.46
CA ILE A 3 14.12 -19.95 -24.21
C ILE A 3 15.10 -19.06 -23.42
N TYR A 4 15.12 -17.74 -23.66
CA TYR A 4 15.96 -16.78 -22.93
C TYR A 4 15.49 -16.57 -21.48
N THR A 5 14.18 -16.64 -21.25
CA THR A 5 13.56 -16.63 -19.92
C THR A 5 13.89 -17.91 -19.14
N MET A 6 13.91 -19.07 -19.81
CA MET A 6 14.29 -20.34 -19.17
C MET A 6 15.79 -20.40 -18.83
N MET A 7 16.67 -19.87 -19.69
CA MET A 7 18.13 -19.87 -19.43
C MET A 7 18.55 -18.93 -18.29
N ASN A 8 17.76 -17.90 -17.97
CA ASN A 8 18.00 -16.97 -16.85
C ASN A 8 17.19 -17.32 -15.59
N PHE A 9 16.39 -18.39 -15.62
CA PHE A 9 15.56 -18.80 -14.49
C PHE A 9 16.35 -18.98 -13.18
N PRO A 10 17.57 -19.58 -13.14
CA PRO A 10 18.32 -19.73 -11.89
C PRO A 10 18.69 -18.41 -11.21
N LYS A 11 19.00 -17.37 -12.02
CA LYS A 11 19.41 -16.04 -11.52
C LYS A 11 18.26 -15.28 -10.86
N TYR A 12 17.05 -15.44 -11.39
CA TYR A 12 15.86 -14.73 -10.89
C TYR A 12 14.90 -15.62 -10.12
N LYS A 13 15.23 -16.92 -9.93
CA LYS A 13 14.36 -17.90 -9.29
C LYS A 13 13.78 -17.40 -7.97
N ASN A 14 14.64 -16.87 -7.09
CA ASN A 14 14.23 -16.39 -5.77
C ASN A 14 13.31 -15.16 -5.87
N LEU A 15 13.60 -14.24 -6.78
CA LEU A 15 12.75 -13.06 -7.03
C LEU A 15 11.38 -13.48 -7.59
N ILE A 16 11.36 -14.40 -8.56
CA ILE A 16 10.12 -14.92 -9.15
C ILE A 16 9.29 -15.62 -8.07
N ILE A 17 9.91 -16.46 -7.24
CA ILE A 17 9.22 -17.13 -6.12
C ILE A 17 8.65 -16.09 -5.14
N LEU A 18 9.41 -15.06 -4.79
CA LEU A 18 8.95 -13.99 -3.90
C LEU A 18 7.74 -13.25 -4.49
N LEU A 19 7.80 -12.88 -5.77
CA LEU A 19 6.71 -12.18 -6.45
C LEU A 19 5.45 -13.06 -6.57
N LEU A 20 5.61 -14.32 -6.99
CA LEU A 20 4.49 -15.27 -7.06
C LEU A 20 3.88 -15.53 -5.69
N GLY A 21 4.71 -15.73 -4.67
CA GLY A 21 4.26 -15.88 -3.29
C GLY A 21 3.46 -14.66 -2.82
N THR A 22 3.95 -13.45 -3.12
CA THR A 22 3.25 -12.20 -2.78
C THR A 22 1.89 -12.09 -3.48
N ILE A 23 1.82 -12.38 -4.79
CA ILE A 23 0.56 -12.34 -5.55
C ILE A 23 -0.44 -13.36 -5.00
N ILE A 24 0.01 -14.58 -4.70
CA ILE A 24 -0.84 -15.64 -4.11
C ILE A 24 -1.36 -15.20 -2.74
N MET A 25 -0.50 -14.66 -1.87
CA MET A 25 -0.89 -14.18 -0.55
C MET A 25 -1.90 -13.03 -0.62
N ILE A 26 -1.71 -12.08 -1.52
CA ILE A 26 -2.68 -10.99 -1.77
C ILE A 26 -4.01 -11.57 -2.26
N GLY A 27 -3.98 -12.48 -3.24
CA GLY A 27 -5.17 -13.12 -3.79
C GLY A 27 -5.97 -13.90 -2.74
N ILE A 28 -5.28 -14.68 -1.90
CA ILE A 28 -5.89 -15.40 -0.77
C ILE A 28 -6.51 -14.41 0.22
N SER A 29 -5.80 -13.34 0.57
CA SER A 29 -6.28 -12.34 1.54
C SER A 29 -7.55 -11.64 1.03
N VAL A 30 -7.57 -11.23 -0.23
CA VAL A 30 -8.73 -10.61 -0.88
C VAL A 30 -9.90 -11.59 -0.97
N TYR A 31 -9.64 -12.85 -1.30
CA TYR A 31 -10.68 -13.88 -1.40
C TYR A 31 -11.28 -14.24 -0.03
N ILE A 32 -10.46 -14.34 1.02
CA ILE A 32 -10.95 -14.52 2.39
C ILE A 32 -11.83 -13.32 2.79
N ALA A 33 -11.40 -12.09 2.51
CA ALA A 33 -12.19 -10.90 2.80
C ALA A 33 -13.55 -10.93 2.07
N PHE A 34 -13.56 -11.33 0.79
CA PHE A 34 -14.79 -11.50 0.02
C PHE A 34 -15.76 -12.50 0.67
N ILE A 35 -15.29 -13.69 1.06
CA ILE A 35 -16.11 -14.71 1.72
C ILE A 35 -16.67 -14.20 3.05
N VAL A 36 -15.82 -13.58 3.88
CA VAL A 36 -16.21 -13.08 5.21
C VAL A 36 -17.28 -12.00 5.08
N VAL A 37 -17.12 -11.07 4.13
CA VAL A 37 -18.10 -10.01 3.86
C VAL A 37 -19.43 -10.60 3.40
N ASN A 38 -19.44 -11.52 2.42
CA ASN A 38 -20.69 -12.13 1.95
C ASN A 38 -21.39 -12.96 3.03
N LYS A 39 -20.63 -13.70 3.86
CA LYS A 39 -21.19 -14.41 5.01
C LYS A 39 -21.90 -13.45 5.97
N LYS A 40 -21.29 -12.29 6.28
CA LYS A 40 -21.89 -11.27 7.15
C LYS A 40 -23.11 -10.59 6.51
N ARG A 41 -23.14 -10.44 5.19
CA ARG A 41 -24.31 -9.91 4.46
C ARG A 41 -25.49 -10.88 4.51
N LEU A 42 -25.25 -12.17 4.32
CA LEU A 42 -26.26 -13.22 4.45
C LEU A 42 -26.86 -13.27 5.86
N GLU A 43 -26.03 -13.17 6.91
CA GLU A 43 -26.50 -13.09 8.31
C GLU A 43 -27.45 -11.88 8.53
N LYS A 44 -27.24 -10.79 7.80
CA LYS A 44 -28.09 -9.58 7.82
C LYS A 44 -29.27 -9.64 6.84
N LYS A 45 -29.49 -10.74 6.12
CA LYS A 45 -30.48 -10.88 5.04
C LYS A 45 -30.28 -9.90 3.88
N GLU A 46 -29.04 -9.47 3.65
CA GLU A 46 -28.65 -8.67 2.49
C GLU A 46 -28.24 -9.57 1.34
N PHE A 47 -28.36 -9.07 0.10
CA PHE A 47 -27.88 -9.78 -1.08
C PHE A 47 -26.35 -9.93 -1.06
N GLU A 48 -25.89 -11.11 -1.47
CA GLU A 48 -24.48 -11.38 -1.71
C GLU A 48 -23.93 -10.47 -2.82
N LEU A 49 -22.71 -10.01 -2.63
CA LEU A 49 -21.98 -9.28 -3.66
C LEU A 49 -21.34 -10.28 -4.62
N THR A 50 -21.40 -10.01 -5.91
CA THR A 50 -20.45 -10.59 -6.86
C THR A 50 -19.03 -10.10 -6.53
N PHE A 51 -18.01 -10.82 -6.99
CA PHE A 51 -16.61 -10.41 -6.78
C PHE A 51 -16.33 -8.99 -7.31
N ILE A 52 -16.89 -8.64 -8.48
CA ILE A 52 -16.73 -7.31 -9.08
C ILE A 52 -17.42 -6.22 -8.25
N GLN A 53 -18.59 -6.52 -7.68
CA GLN A 53 -19.25 -5.59 -6.76
C GLN A 53 -18.44 -5.43 -5.47
N PHE A 54 -17.87 -6.51 -4.93
CA PHE A 54 -17.03 -6.44 -3.73
C PHE A 54 -15.80 -5.54 -3.94
N ILE A 55 -15.03 -5.76 -5.00
CA ILE A 55 -13.81 -4.96 -5.25
C ILE A 55 -14.10 -3.48 -5.52
N ASN A 56 -15.28 -3.16 -6.08
CA ASN A 56 -15.73 -1.80 -6.35
C ASN A 56 -16.63 -1.22 -5.26
N ASN A 57 -16.74 -1.93 -4.13
CA ASN A 57 -17.58 -1.56 -3.00
C ASN A 57 -19.05 -1.26 -3.40
N ASN A 58 -19.56 -1.99 -4.38
CA ASN A 58 -20.92 -1.89 -4.93
C ASN A 58 -21.32 -0.46 -5.34
N SER A 59 -20.35 0.40 -5.64
CA SER A 59 -20.53 1.81 -5.97
C SER A 59 -20.14 2.09 -7.43
N LYS A 60 -20.69 3.18 -7.99
CA LYS A 60 -20.21 3.70 -9.28
C LYS A 60 -18.92 4.47 -9.04
N VAL A 61 -17.80 3.91 -9.50
CA VAL A 61 -16.49 4.53 -9.35
C VAL A 61 -16.45 5.88 -10.05
N SER A 62 -16.35 6.95 -9.26
CA SER A 62 -16.14 8.32 -9.74
C SER A 62 -14.70 8.76 -9.55
N PHE A 63 -14.23 9.68 -10.41
CA PHE A 63 -12.88 10.23 -10.29
C PHE A 63 -12.65 10.94 -8.95
N LYS A 64 -13.67 11.64 -8.43
CA LYS A 64 -13.63 12.30 -7.12
C LYS A 64 -13.41 11.30 -5.97
N GLN A 65 -14.11 10.16 -6.01
CA GLN A 65 -13.92 9.07 -5.03
C GLN A 65 -12.52 8.48 -5.10
N ILE A 66 -11.98 8.29 -6.32
CA ILE A 66 -10.60 7.81 -6.47
C ILE A 66 -9.62 8.79 -5.82
N LEU A 67 -9.70 10.08 -6.15
CA LEU A 67 -8.75 11.08 -5.62
C LEU A 67 -8.80 11.18 -4.09
N ILE A 68 -10.00 11.22 -3.51
CA ILE A 68 -10.15 11.36 -2.05
C ILE A 68 -9.82 10.04 -1.36
N GLY A 69 -10.25 8.90 -1.92
CA GLY A 69 -9.94 7.58 -1.37
C GLY A 69 -8.46 7.22 -1.42
N MET A 70 -7.69 7.79 -2.35
CA MET A 70 -6.23 7.62 -2.42
C MET A 70 -5.49 8.44 -1.36
N SER A 71 -6.15 9.40 -0.70
CA SER A 71 -5.47 10.39 0.14
C SER A 71 -4.67 9.77 1.29
N PHE A 72 -5.26 8.82 2.03
CA PHE A 72 -4.53 8.06 3.05
C PHE A 72 -3.30 7.42 2.43
N GLY A 73 -3.49 6.63 1.37
CA GLY A 73 -2.41 5.85 0.77
C GLY A 73 -1.28 6.72 0.25
N MET A 74 -1.60 7.81 -0.45
CA MET A 74 -0.59 8.73 -0.98
C MET A 74 0.26 9.35 0.12
N ILE A 75 -0.38 9.80 1.20
CA ILE A 75 0.32 10.44 2.32
C ILE A 75 1.13 9.40 3.10
N PHE A 76 0.53 8.25 3.41
CA PHE A 76 1.19 7.13 4.06
C PHE A 76 2.45 6.72 3.29
N GLY A 77 2.31 6.37 2.02
CA GLY A 77 3.42 5.89 1.20
C GLY A 77 4.49 6.96 0.98
N PHE A 78 4.08 8.23 0.86
CA PHE A 78 5.04 9.33 0.76
C PHE A 78 5.90 9.42 2.03
N ILE A 79 5.26 9.45 3.20
CA ILE A 79 5.96 9.56 4.48
C ILE A 79 6.79 8.32 4.78
N ASP A 80 6.32 7.12 4.42
CA ASP A 80 7.06 5.87 4.62
C ASP A 80 8.44 5.94 3.93
N ASN A 81 8.46 6.19 2.62
CA ASN A 81 9.72 6.25 1.86
C ASN A 81 10.54 7.52 2.13
N PHE A 82 9.89 8.66 2.35
CA PHE A 82 10.58 9.92 2.68
C PHE A 82 11.21 9.86 4.08
N GLY A 83 10.46 9.31 5.03
CA GLY A 83 10.86 9.11 6.42
C GLY A 83 12.01 8.12 6.51
N LEU A 84 12.02 7.07 5.69
CA LEU A 84 13.18 6.19 5.56
C LEU A 84 14.40 6.94 5.02
N TRP A 85 14.24 7.76 3.99
CA TRP A 85 15.35 8.48 3.37
C TRP A 85 16.05 9.43 4.36
N TYR A 86 15.28 10.26 5.07
CA TYR A 86 15.85 11.27 5.97
C TYR A 86 15.93 10.82 7.43
N GLY A 87 14.93 10.08 7.91
CA GLY A 87 14.84 9.66 9.30
C GLY A 87 15.96 8.71 9.68
N MET A 88 16.44 7.87 8.75
CA MET A 88 17.56 6.98 9.01
C MET A 88 18.87 7.72 9.33
N GLU A 89 19.11 8.90 8.75
CA GLU A 89 20.30 9.70 9.07
C GLU A 89 20.35 10.10 10.55
N TYR A 90 19.18 10.32 11.17
CA TYR A 90 19.06 10.71 12.56
C TYR A 90 18.91 9.51 13.50
N LEU A 91 18.28 8.43 13.05
CA LEU A 91 18.03 7.25 13.87
C LEU A 91 19.24 6.29 13.90
N ASP A 92 20.01 6.20 12.81
CA ASP A 92 21.11 5.24 12.66
C ASP A 92 22.12 5.21 13.82
N PRO A 93 22.52 6.35 14.43
CA PRO A 93 23.44 6.34 15.57
C PRO A 93 22.88 5.67 16.83
N TYR A 94 21.55 5.59 16.95
CA TYR A 94 20.85 5.11 18.14
C TYR A 94 20.27 3.71 17.97
N LEU A 95 20.13 3.24 16.72
CA LEU A 95 19.53 1.94 16.42
C LEU A 95 20.54 0.79 16.59
N PRO A 96 20.14 -0.32 17.23
CA PRO A 96 21.01 -1.48 17.42
C PRO A 96 21.08 -2.34 16.14
N GLY A 97 22.13 -3.16 16.07
CA GLY A 97 22.30 -4.19 15.03
C GLY A 97 22.91 -3.68 13.72
N GLY A 98 22.87 -4.54 12.71
CA GLY A 98 23.40 -4.26 11.37
C GLY A 98 22.39 -3.54 10.47
N ASN A 99 22.80 -3.22 9.25
CA ASN A 99 22.01 -2.41 8.30
C ASN A 99 20.57 -2.91 8.07
N LEU A 100 20.35 -4.23 8.02
CA LEU A 100 19.01 -4.80 7.86
C LEU A 100 18.12 -4.57 9.09
N THR A 101 18.67 -4.71 10.29
CA THR A 101 17.96 -4.43 11.54
C THR A 101 17.61 -2.95 11.65
N LYS A 102 18.58 -2.08 11.33
CA LYS A 102 18.38 -0.63 11.31
C LYS A 102 17.32 -0.22 10.29
N ALA A 103 17.36 -0.76 9.07
CA ALA A 103 16.33 -0.53 8.06
C ALA A 103 14.94 -0.97 8.54
N GLY A 104 14.83 -2.10 9.25
CA GLY A 104 13.58 -2.56 9.84
C GLY A 104 13.02 -1.58 10.88
N PHE A 105 13.86 -1.05 11.76
CA PHE A 105 13.46 0.00 12.71
C PHE A 105 13.08 1.30 12.02
N GLY A 106 13.84 1.72 11.00
CA GLY A 106 13.52 2.88 10.17
C GLY A 106 12.16 2.77 9.51
N ASN A 107 11.85 1.60 8.94
CA ASN A 107 10.57 1.34 8.29
C ASN A 107 9.45 1.40 9.33
N THR A 108 9.65 0.76 10.49
CA THR A 108 8.65 0.78 11.58
C THR A 108 8.36 2.19 12.07
N TYR A 109 9.40 3.02 12.23
CA TYR A 109 9.22 4.42 12.61
C TYR A 109 8.46 5.21 11.52
N SER A 110 8.83 5.03 10.26
CA SER A 110 8.22 5.74 9.13
C SER A 110 6.77 5.30 8.91
N ASP A 111 6.47 4.00 9.07
CA ASP A 111 5.12 3.44 9.08
C ASP A 111 4.26 4.06 10.19
N PHE A 112 4.81 4.21 11.40
CA PHE A 112 4.09 4.82 12.52
C PHE A 112 3.69 6.26 12.22
N ILE A 113 4.64 7.09 11.74
CA ILE A 113 4.35 8.48 11.38
C ILE A 113 3.42 8.54 10.17
N GLY A 114 3.70 7.76 9.13
CA GLY A 114 2.94 7.72 7.89
C GLY A 114 1.49 7.29 8.11
N SER A 115 1.25 6.27 8.94
CA SER A 115 -0.10 5.79 9.24
C SER A 115 -0.87 6.79 10.10
N THR A 116 -0.20 7.43 11.08
CA THR A 116 -0.82 8.43 11.95
C THR A 116 -1.21 9.69 11.16
N MET A 117 -0.28 10.23 10.38
CA MET A 117 -0.53 11.42 9.55
C MET A 117 -1.48 11.13 8.39
N GLY A 118 -1.29 10.00 7.70
CA GLY A 118 -2.17 9.55 6.62
C GLY A 118 -3.60 9.38 7.09
N THR A 119 -3.82 8.76 8.26
CA THR A 119 -5.16 8.63 8.87
C THR A 119 -5.74 10.01 9.19
N SER A 120 -4.97 10.87 9.86
CA SER A 120 -5.44 12.18 10.29
C SER A 120 -5.87 13.06 9.11
N ILE A 121 -5.05 13.13 8.05
CA ILE A 121 -5.37 13.92 6.87
C ILE A 121 -6.52 13.30 6.07
N SER A 122 -6.57 11.97 5.97
CA SER A 122 -7.71 11.28 5.35
C SER A 122 -9.02 11.60 6.06
N ILE A 123 -9.03 11.67 7.39
CA ILE A 123 -10.21 12.09 8.17
C ILE A 123 -10.60 13.54 7.82
N VAL A 124 -9.65 14.47 7.78
CA VAL A 124 -9.92 15.87 7.42
C VAL A 124 -10.51 15.96 6.00
N LEU A 125 -9.90 15.28 5.03
CA LEU A 125 -10.33 15.32 3.63
C LEU A 125 -11.71 14.71 3.42
N ASN A 126 -12.00 13.56 4.04
CA ASN A 126 -13.32 12.94 3.97
C ASN A 126 -14.39 13.78 4.68
N THR A 127 -14.01 14.54 5.72
CA THR A 127 -14.93 15.47 6.41
C THR A 127 -15.26 16.69 5.53
N LEU A 128 -14.26 17.27 4.87
CA LEU A 128 -14.44 18.46 4.02
C LEU A 128 -15.08 18.13 2.66
N TYR A 129 -14.76 16.95 2.11
CA TYR A 129 -15.20 16.50 0.81
C TYR A 129 -15.84 15.12 0.92
N PRO A 130 -17.03 15.01 1.55
CA PRO A 130 -17.70 13.74 1.69
C PRO A 130 -17.93 13.10 0.32
N VAL A 131 -17.51 11.85 0.21
CA VAL A 131 -17.70 10.98 -0.94
C VAL A 131 -18.19 9.63 -0.43
N GLU A 132 -18.91 8.88 -1.27
CA GLU A 132 -19.21 7.48 -0.95
C GLU A 132 -17.90 6.70 -0.85
N ASP A 133 -17.95 5.60 -0.10
CA ASP A 133 -16.80 4.74 0.15
C ASP A 133 -16.13 4.27 -1.14
N ALA A 134 -14.86 4.60 -1.29
CA ALA A 134 -14.07 4.26 -2.47
C ALA A 134 -13.88 2.74 -2.61
N PRO A 135 -13.67 2.24 -3.85
CA PRO A 135 -13.25 0.86 -4.08
C PRO A 135 -12.03 0.46 -3.25
N ILE A 136 -11.98 -0.79 -2.81
CA ILE A 136 -10.95 -1.28 -1.88
C ILE A 136 -9.52 -1.16 -2.43
N TRP A 137 -9.37 -1.14 -3.76
CA TRP A 137 -8.08 -1.02 -4.44
C TRP A 137 -7.54 0.41 -4.50
N VAL A 138 -8.40 1.42 -4.30
CA VAL A 138 -8.03 2.84 -4.43
C VAL A 138 -6.95 3.20 -3.42
N ASN A 139 -7.09 2.75 -2.18
CA ASN A 139 -6.10 3.03 -1.15
C ASN A 139 -4.73 2.41 -1.49
N SER A 140 -4.71 1.17 -1.97
CA SER A 140 -3.47 0.49 -2.38
C SER A 140 -2.76 1.21 -3.53
N LEU A 141 -3.51 1.73 -4.52
CA LEU A 141 -2.92 2.59 -5.56
C LEU A 141 -2.33 3.86 -4.96
N GLY A 142 -3.05 4.48 -4.02
CA GLY A 142 -2.55 5.63 -3.26
C GLY A 142 -1.19 5.35 -2.65
N ILE A 143 -1.03 4.21 -1.95
CA ILE A 143 0.24 3.80 -1.34
C ILE A 143 1.35 3.70 -2.39
N ILE A 144 1.10 3.03 -3.53
CA ILE A 144 2.11 2.90 -4.59
C ILE A 144 2.57 4.28 -5.08
N PHE A 145 1.65 5.18 -5.42
CA PHE A 145 2.01 6.52 -5.87
C PHE A 145 2.71 7.33 -4.77
N GLY A 146 2.24 7.22 -3.53
CA GLY A 146 2.87 7.81 -2.36
C GLY A 146 4.32 7.36 -2.23
N CYS A 147 4.58 6.06 -2.20
CA CYS A 147 5.92 5.48 -2.09
C CYS A 147 6.84 5.95 -3.23
N LEU A 148 6.35 5.99 -4.47
CA LEU A 148 7.13 6.49 -5.60
C LEU A 148 7.51 7.97 -5.41
N LEU A 149 6.56 8.82 -5.01
CA LEU A 149 6.84 10.23 -4.72
C LEU A 149 7.80 10.38 -3.55
N GLY A 150 7.60 9.62 -2.48
CA GLY A 150 8.44 9.58 -1.29
C GLY A 150 9.86 9.07 -1.56
N LEU A 151 10.09 8.36 -2.66
CA LEU A 151 11.41 7.96 -3.11
C LEU A 151 12.04 9.01 -4.03
N TYR A 152 11.32 9.46 -5.06
CA TYR A 152 11.88 10.31 -6.11
C TYR A 152 12.10 11.75 -5.65
N ILE A 153 11.21 12.31 -4.83
CA ILE A 153 11.32 13.69 -4.35
C ILE A 153 12.57 13.91 -3.49
N PRO A 154 12.78 13.16 -2.38
CA PRO A 154 13.96 13.39 -1.54
C PRO A 154 15.26 13.06 -2.26
N ARG A 155 15.25 12.08 -3.16
CA ARG A 155 16.38 11.81 -4.05
C ARG A 155 16.74 13.00 -4.93
N TYR A 156 15.74 13.61 -5.58
CA TYR A 156 15.94 14.80 -6.41
C TYR A 156 16.44 16.00 -5.60
N LEU A 157 15.87 16.23 -4.41
CA LEU A 157 16.23 17.35 -3.55
C LEU A 157 17.61 17.21 -2.89
N SER A 158 17.96 16.01 -2.45
CA SER A 158 19.23 15.76 -1.74
C SER A 158 20.42 15.52 -2.67
N GLY A 159 20.17 15.16 -3.93
CA GLY A 159 21.21 14.79 -4.90
C GLY A 159 21.93 13.46 -4.58
N ARG A 160 21.47 12.71 -3.57
CA ARG A 160 22.04 11.42 -3.15
C ARG A 160 21.44 10.28 -3.99
N SER A 161 22.21 9.22 -4.22
CA SER A 161 21.82 8.07 -5.06
C SER A 161 21.74 6.77 -4.29
#